data_AF-A0A508ZZY9-F1
#
_entry.id   AF-A0A508ZZY9-F1
#
_cell.length_a   1.000
_cell.length_b   1.000
_cell.length_c   1.000
_cell.angle_alpha   90.00
_cell.angle_beta   90.00
_cell.angle_gamma   90.00
#
_symmetry.space_group_name_H-M   'P 1'
#
loop_
_entity.id
_entity.type
_entity.pdbx_description
1 polymer ?
#
loop_
_entity_poly.entity_id
_entity_poly.type
_entity_poly.pdbx_seq_one_letter_code
_entity_poly.pdbx_strand_id
1 'polypeptide(L)' 'MLSEAKEEIKLHQDKALNNIIICCWNEYGEGSYIEPSKKYGFKFLDEIQKNKNF' A
#
# COMPACT_ATOMS: atom_id res chain seq x y z
N MET A 1 7.24 -0.59 3.26
CA MET A 1 6.71 0.24 2.13
C MET A 1 6.20 -0.65 1.00
N LEU A 2 5.44 -0.10 0.02
CA LEU A 2 4.84 -0.89 -1.06
C LEU A 2 5.89 -1.66 -1.91
N SER A 3 7.09 -1.10 -2.09
CA SER A 3 8.21 -1.76 -2.77
C SER A 3 8.71 -2.98 -2.00
N GLU A 4 8.92 -2.85 -0.69
CA GLU A 4 9.37 -3.95 0.17
C GLU A 4 8.33 -5.07 0.22
N ALA A 5 7.04 -4.75 0.30
CA ALA A 5 5.98 -5.75 0.23
C ALA A 5 5.99 -6.53 -1.09
N LYS A 6 6.32 -5.86 -2.22
CA LYS A 6 6.48 -6.52 -3.52
C LYS A 6 7.69 -7.46 -3.53
N GLU A 7 8.80 -7.06 -2.92
CA GLU A 7 10.00 -7.90 -2.83
C GLU A 7 9.74 -9.14 -1.99
N GLU A 8 9.06 -9.00 -0.86
CA GLU A 8 8.72 -10.13 0.02
C GLU A 8 7.84 -11.18 -0.67
N ILE A 9 6.83 -10.76 -1.43
CA ILE A 9 5.97 -11.68 -2.20
C ILE A 9 6.79 -12.41 -3.27
N LYS A 10 7.73 -11.73 -3.93
CA LYS A 10 8.61 -12.35 -4.93
C LYS A 10 9.55 -13.39 -4.31
N LEU A 11 10.04 -13.15 -3.10
CA LEU A 11 10.91 -14.09 -2.39
C LEU A 11 10.15 -15.31 -1.86
N HIS A 12 8.85 -15.16 -1.57
CA HIS A 12 8.03 -16.17 -0.91
C HIS A 12 6.81 -16.61 -1.76
N GLN A 13 7.00 -16.75 -3.08
CA GLN A 13 5.93 -17.14 -4.01
C GLN A 13 5.30 -18.52 -3.70
N ASP A 14 6.03 -19.40 -3.00
CA ASP A 14 5.56 -20.71 -2.56
C ASP A 14 4.67 -20.66 -1.31
N LYS A 15 4.70 -19.54 -0.56
CA LYS A 15 4.04 -19.39 0.75
C LYS A 15 2.96 -18.31 0.77
N ALA A 16 2.91 -17.45 -0.24
CA ALA A 16 2.01 -16.31 -0.30
C ALA A 16 1.28 -16.23 -1.64
N LEU A 17 0.05 -15.72 -1.60
CA LEU A 17 -0.64 -15.29 -2.81
C LEU A 17 0.05 -14.04 -3.36
N ASN A 18 -0.07 -13.79 -4.66
CA ASN A 18 0.39 -12.56 -5.28
C ASN A 18 -0.56 -11.38 -4.99
N ASN A 19 -0.83 -11.11 -3.70
CA ASN A 19 -1.72 -10.06 -3.24
C ASN A 19 -1.05 -9.17 -2.20
N ILE A 20 -1.37 -7.87 -2.24
CA ILE A 20 -0.94 -6.89 -1.23
C ILE A 20 -2.20 -6.29 -0.63
N ILE A 21 -2.26 -6.28 0.70
CA ILE A 21 -3.31 -5.59 1.46
C ILE A 21 -2.72 -4.32 2.04
N ILE A 22 -3.38 -3.19 1.81
CA ILE A 22 -3.00 -1.90 2.39
C ILE A 22 -3.96 -1.62 3.55
N CYS A 23 -3.43 -1.59 4.78
CA CYS A 23 -4.18 -1.07 5.92
C CYS A 23 -3.66 0.32 6.32
N CYS A 24 -4.51 1.33 6.50
CA CYS A 24 -5.97 1.31 6.36
C CYS A 24 -6.45 2.52 5.57
N TRP A 25 -7.72 2.50 5.13
CA TRP A 25 -8.29 3.65 4.42
C TRP A 25 -8.25 4.89 5.32
N ASN A 26 -8.78 4.79 6.54
CA ASN A 26 -9.03 5.92 7.41
C ASN A 26 -8.78 5.62 8.91
N GLU A 27 -7.71 4.90 9.24
CA GLU A 27 -7.33 4.65 10.64
C GLU A 27 -6.48 5.82 11.19
N TYR A 28 -7.17 6.87 11.62
CA TYR A 28 -6.53 8.09 12.11
C TYR A 28 -5.97 7.96 13.52
N GLY A 29 -6.51 7.06 14.36
CA GLY A 29 -6.05 6.90 15.75
C GLY A 29 -4.61 6.41 15.82
N GLU A 30 -4.25 5.51 14.90
CA GLU A 30 -2.89 4.95 14.77
C GLU A 30 -2.02 5.68 13.74
N GLY A 31 -2.63 6.59 12.96
CA GLY A 31 -1.95 7.31 11.88
C GLY A 31 -1.80 6.52 10.57
N SER A 32 -2.47 5.38 10.46
CA SER A 32 -2.47 4.47 9.30
C SER A 32 -3.63 4.77 8.35
N TYR A 33 -3.58 5.91 7.67
CA TYR A 33 -4.61 6.35 6.70
C TYR A 33 -4.01 6.67 5.33
N ILE A 34 -4.71 6.24 4.29
CA ILE A 34 -4.45 6.65 2.89
C ILE A 34 -5.56 7.55 2.33
N GLU A 35 -6.63 7.77 3.09
CA GLU A 35 -7.73 8.67 2.75
C GLU A 35 -7.17 10.05 2.40
N PRO A 36 -7.63 10.65 1.28
CA PRO A 36 -7.21 11.97 0.90
C PRO A 36 -7.45 12.99 2.03
N SER A 37 -6.39 13.70 2.38
CA SER A 37 -6.41 14.65 3.50
C SER A 37 -6.00 16.05 3.03
N LYS A 38 -6.29 17.07 3.83
CA LYS A 38 -5.82 18.45 3.53
C LYS A 38 -4.29 18.54 3.43
N LYS A 39 -3.57 17.71 4.20
CA LYS A 39 -2.10 17.71 4.23
C LYS A 39 -1.48 17.01 3.02
N TYR A 40 -2.05 15.87 2.61
CA TYR A 40 -1.43 15.00 1.61
C TYR A 40 -2.20 14.94 0.29
N GLY A 41 -3.40 15.50 0.19
CA GLY A 41 -4.25 15.38 -0.98
C GLY A 41 -4.40 13.91 -1.39
N PHE A 42 -4.20 13.62 -2.67
CA PHE A 42 -4.28 12.27 -3.23
C PHE A 42 -2.94 11.51 -3.27
N LYS A 43 -1.87 12.06 -2.68
CA LYS A 43 -0.49 11.54 -2.86
C LYS A 43 -0.36 10.04 -2.58
N PHE A 44 -1.01 9.50 -1.54
CA PHE A 44 -0.95 8.07 -1.26
C PHE A 44 -1.61 7.22 -2.35
N LEU A 45 -2.76 7.65 -2.87
CA LEU A 45 -3.47 6.96 -3.94
C LEU A 45 -2.71 7.07 -5.27
N ASP A 46 -2.07 8.20 -5.54
CA ASP A 46 -1.23 8.40 -6.72
C ASP A 46 -0.03 7.43 -6.70
N GLU A 47 0.62 7.25 -5.55
CA GLU A 47 1.72 6.29 -5.39
C GLU A 47 1.27 4.84 -5.59
N ILE A 48 0.07 4.48 -5.09
CA ILE A 48 -0.52 3.16 -5.36
C ILE A 48 -0.79 2.99 -6.86
N GLN A 49 -1.31 4.02 -7.52
CA GLN A 49 -1.61 3.99 -8.96
C GLN A 49 -0.34 3.84 -9.82
N LYS A 50 0.75 4.53 -9.48
CA LYS A 50 2.07 4.34 -10.15
C LYS A 50 2.55 2.89 -10.05
N ASN A 51 2.13 2.18 -9.02
CA ASN A 51 2.55 0.83 -8.69
C ASN A 51 1.56 -0.27 -9.10
N LYS A 52 0.48 0.07 -9.84
CA LYS A 52 -0.61 -0.86 -10.22
C LYS A 52 -0.20 -1.99 -11.16
N ASN A 53 0.88 -1.85 -11.93
CA ASN A 53 1.33 -2.89 -12.84
C ASN A 53 2.12 -3.94 -12.06
N PHE A 54 1.48 -5.08 -11.81
CA PHE A 54 2.06 -6.30 -11.22
C PHE A 54 2.38 -7.31 -12.30
#